data_AF-A0A3D0V2E7-F1
#
_entry.id   AF-A0A3D0V2E7-F1
#
_cell.length_a   1.000
_cell.length_b   1.000
_cell.length_c   1.000
_cell.angle_alpha   90.00
_cell.angle_beta   90.00
_cell.angle_gamma   90.00
#
_symmetry.space_group_name_H-M   'P 1'
#
loop_
_entity.id
_entity.type
_entity.pdbx_description
1 polymer ?
#
loop_
_entity_poly.entity_id
_entity_poly.type
_entity_poly.pdbx_seq_one_letter_code
_entity_poly.pdbx_strand_id
1 'polypeptide(L)' 'ILSGLTVALALVPEAVAFAIIAGVNPLVGLYAAFTIGLVTSIAGGRPGMISGATGAIAV' A
#
# COMPACT_ATOMS: atom_id res chain seq x y z
N ILE A 1 13.22 -2.48 10.88
CA ILE A 1 13.86 -2.87 9.59
C ILE A 1 13.21 -4.14 9.04
N LEU A 2 13.30 -5.29 9.71
CA LEU A 2 12.67 -6.54 9.25
C LEU A 2 11.16 -6.40 9.00
N SER A 3 10.43 -5.76 9.92
CA SER A 3 8.99 -5.50 9.79
C SER A 3 8.61 -4.65 8.56
N GLY A 4 9.46 -3.70 8.14
CA GLY A 4 9.20 -2.90 6.95
C GLY A 4 9.39 -3.70 5.66
N LEU A 5 10.42 -4.56 5.64
CA LEU A 5 10.72 -5.41 4.49
C LEU A 5 9.65 -6.49 4.29
N THR A 6 9.20 -7.14 5.37
CA THR A 6 8.13 -8.14 5.31
C THR A 6 6.83 -7.56 4.77
N VAL A 7 6.56 -6.30 5.11
CA VAL A 7 5.30 -5.66 4.74
C VAL A 7 5.37 -5.07 3.34
N ALA A 8 6.52 -4.54 2.92
CA ALA A 8 6.73 -4.17 1.52
C ALA A 8 6.51 -5.36 0.57
N LEU A 9 6.99 -6.55 0.94
CA LEU A 9 6.77 -7.77 0.16
C LEU A 9 5.30 -8.22 0.16
N ALA A 10 4.57 -8.02 1.26
CA ALA A 10 3.14 -8.34 1.36
C ALA A 10 2.25 -7.36 0.57
N LEU A 11 2.63 -6.08 0.51
CA LEU A 11 1.85 -5.01 -0.15
C LEU A 11 1.81 -5.12 -1.68
N VAL A 12 2.84 -5.72 -2.31
CA VAL A 12 2.90 -5.87 -3.77
C VAL A 12 1.74 -6.71 -4.33
N PRO A 13 1.52 -7.97 -3.88
CA PRO A 13 0.39 -8.75 -4.35
C PRO A 13 -0.97 -8.18 -3.87
N GLU A 14 -1.03 -7.57 -2.69
CA GLU A 14 -2.27 -6.99 -2.13
C GLU A 14 -2.77 -5.79 -2.97
N ALA A 15 -1.87 -4.88 -3.34
CA ALA A 15 -2.20 -3.71 -4.16
C ALA A 15 -2.61 -4.09 -5.60
N VAL A 16 -1.99 -5.13 -6.16
CA VAL A 16 -2.37 -5.67 -7.48
C VAL A 16 -3.75 -6.31 -7.44
N ALA A 17 -4.04 -7.11 -6.42
CA ALA A 17 -5.34 -7.75 -6.25
C ALA A 17 -6.47 -6.72 -6.09
N PHE A 18 -6.27 -5.68 -5.26
CA PHE A 18 -7.29 -4.63 -5.09
C PHE A 18 -7.49 -3.77 -6.34
N ALA A 19 -6.43 -3.48 -7.10
CA ALA A 19 -6.56 -2.77 -8.37
C ALA A 19 -7.36 -3.58 -9.41
N ILE A 20 -7.17 -4.90 -9.46
CA ILE A 20 -7.95 -5.78 -10.34
C ILE A 20 -9.42 -5.80 -9.93
N ILE A 21 -9.72 -5.87 -8.62
CA ILE A 21 -11.09 -5.85 -8.11
C ILE A 21 -11.78 -4.52 -8.42
N ALA A 22 -11.05 -3.40 -8.37
CA ALA A 22 -11.53 -2.06 -8.68
C ALA A 22 -11.66 -1.77 -10.19
N GLY A 23 -11.26 -2.70 -11.07
CA GLY A 23 -11.30 -2.51 -12.52
C GLY A 23 -10.30 -1.46 -13.05
N VAL A 24 -9.31 -1.06 -12.24
CA VAL A 24 -8.26 -0.12 -12.62
C VAL A 24 -6.96 -0.85 -12.99
N ASN A 25 -6.07 -0.17 -13.71
CA ASN A 25 -4.80 -0.78 -14.08
C ASN A 25 -3.99 -1.13 -12.81
N PRO A 26 -3.45 -2.36 -12.67
CA PRO A 26 -2.67 -2.76 -11.50
C PRO A 26 -1.47 -1.88 -11.17
N LEU A 27 -0.94 -1.16 -12.16
CA LEU A 27 0.09 -0.14 -11.94
C LEU A 27 -0.40 0.98 -11.00
N VAL A 28 -1.67 1.37 -11.08
CA VAL A 28 -2.27 2.40 -10.22
C VAL A 28 -2.29 1.96 -8.76
N GLY A 29 -2.58 0.68 -8.50
CA GLY A 29 -2.52 0.10 -7.16
C GLY A 29 -1.10 0.16 -6.57
N LEU A 30 -0.09 -0.16 -7.37
CA LEU A 30 1.31 -0.07 -6.96
C LEU A 30 1.73 1.38 -6.65
N TYR A 31 1.36 2.33 -7.50
CA TYR A 31 1.65 3.75 -7.27
C TYR A 31 0.96 4.26 -5.99
N ALA A 32 -0.30 3.89 -5.78
CA ALA A 32 -1.03 4.28 -4.57
C ALA A 32 -0.36 3.72 -3.29
N ALA A 33 -0.01 2.43 -3.29
CA ALA A 33 0.65 1.79 -2.14
C ALA A 33 2.01 2.45 -1.83
N PHE A 34 2.80 2.78 -2.87
CA PHE A 34 4.09 3.46 -2.69
C PHE A 34 3.93 4.89 -2.17
N THR A 35 3.04 5.68 -2.76
CA THR A 35 2.84 7.09 -2.37
C THR A 35 2.28 7.19 -0.94
N ILE A 36 1.31 6.34 -0.58
CA ILE A 36 0.75 6.31 0.79
C ILE A 36 1.81 5.84 1.79
N GLY A 37 2.56 4.79 1.47
CA GLY A 37 3.65 4.31 2.33
C GLY A 37 4.74 5.37 2.54
N LEU A 38 5.13 6.09 1.49
CA LEU A 38 6.08 7.21 1.56
C LEU A 38 5.55 8.34 2.46
N VAL A 39 4.34 8.84 2.17
CA VAL A 39 3.73 9.95 2.91
C VAL A 39 3.54 9.59 4.38
N THR A 40 3.05 8.39 4.69
CA THR A 40 2.86 7.95 6.08
C THR A 40 4.15 7.62 6.80
N SER A 41 5.22 7.23 6.10
CA SER A 41 6.55 7.09 6.72
C SER A 41 7.15 8.42 7.16
N ILE A 42 6.82 9.53 6.46
CA ILE A 42 7.35 10.87 6.73
C ILE A 42 6.43 11.64 7.70
N ALA A 43 5.12 11.60 7.47
CA ALA A 43 4.12 12.39 8.19
C ALA A 43 3.26 11.59 9.19
N GLY A 44 3.51 10.29 9.36
CA GLY A 44 2.72 9.42 10.24
C GLY A 44 3.00 9.64 11.72
N GLY A 45 1.95 9.85 12.51
CA GLY A 45 2.04 10.15 13.95
C GLY A 45 2.22 8.96 14.89
N ARG A 46 2.24 7.71 14.40
CA ARG A 46 2.46 6.50 15.22
C ARG A 46 3.59 5.65 14.64
N PRO A 47 4.72 5.52 15.36
CA PRO A 47 5.81 4.61 14.99
C PRO A 47 5.29 3.18 14.82
N GLY A 48 5.55 2.58 13.66
CA GLY A 48 5.14 1.21 13.35
C GLY A 48 3.76 1.06 12.69
N MET A 49 3.05 2.15 12.40
CA MET A 49 1.88 2.06 11.51
C MET A 49 2.32 1.82 10.08
N ILE A 50 1.60 0.93 9.40
CA ILE A 50 1.77 0.65 7.98
C ILE A 50 0.47 1.03 7.32
N SER A 51 0.56 2.04 6.44
CA SER A 51 -0.55 2.51 5.65
C SER A 51 -0.29 2.11 4.20
N GLY A 52 -1.27 1.45 3.59
CA GLY A 52 -1.17 0.91 2.23
C GLY A 52 -2.49 1.10 1.50
N ALA A 53 -2.50 0.75 0.21
CA ALA A 53 -3.69 0.83 -0.62
C ALA A 53 -4.65 -0.31 -0.29
N THR A 54 -5.57 -0.11 0.67
CA THR A 54 -6.58 -1.10 1.08
C THR A 54 -7.77 -1.16 0.11
N GLY A 55 -8.49 -2.27 0.06
CA GLY A 55 -9.72 -2.41 -0.73
C GLY A 55 -10.80 -1.36 -0.44
N ALA A 56 -10.77 -0.72 0.74
CA ALA A 56 -11.70 0.35 1.11
C ALA A 56 -11.55 1.66 0.29
N ILE A 57 -10.39 1.90 -0.33
CA ILE A 57 -10.21 3.00 -1.31
C ILE A 57 -10.39 2.52 -2.76
N ALA A 58 -10.51 1.21 -2.97
CA ALA A 58 -10.62 0.58 -4.28
C ALA A 58 -12.09 0.32 -4.67
N VAL A 59 -13.01 0.32 -3.70
CA VAL A 59 -14.48 0.27 -3.90
C VAL A 59 -15.06 1.67 -3.93
#